data_AF-A0A8F5CMG7-F1
#
_entry.id   AF-A0A8F5CMG7-F1
#
_cell.length_a   1.000
_cell.length_b   1.000
_cell.length_c   1.000
_cell.angle_alpha   90.00
_cell.angle_beta   90.00
_cell.angle_gamma   90.00
#
_symmetry.space_group_name_H-M   'P 1'
#
loop_
_entity.id
_entity.type
_entity.pdbx_description
1 polymer ?
#
loop_
_entity_poly.entity_id
_entity_poly.type
_entity_poly.pdbx_seq_one_letter_code
_entity_poly.pdbx_strand_id
1 'polypeptide(L)'
;KVGCVVMEACGGANHWYRTFMGMGISTQLISPQHVKPYVKSNKNDRNDAQAIAEAASRASMRFVRGKTVEQQDVQALLKIRDRLVKSRTALINEIRGLLQEYGLTMARGAKRFYEELPLILASEAVGLTPRMKRVLNCLYTELLNRDEAIGDYEEELKAVAKANEDCQRVQSIPGVGY
;
A
#
# COMPACT_ATOMS: atom_id res chain seq x y z
N LYS A 1 -39.63 5.22 6.36
CA LYS A 1 -38.56 5.05 5.35
C LYS A 1 -37.27 5.60 5.93
N VAL A 2 -36.15 4.88 5.84
CA VAL A 2 -34.83 5.40 6.21
C VAL A 2 -34.47 6.50 5.22
N GLY A 3 -34.19 7.72 5.69
CA GLY A 3 -33.92 8.88 4.83
C GLY A 3 -32.48 8.92 4.30
N CYS A 4 -31.51 8.51 5.12
CA CYS A 4 -30.09 8.45 4.79
C CYS A 4 -29.37 7.52 5.77
N VAL A 5 -28.30 6.84 5.31
CA VAL A 5 -27.36 6.10 6.14
C VAL A 5 -26.04 6.85 6.17
N VAL A 6 -25.50 7.07 7.35
CA VAL A 6 -24.18 7.70 7.51
C VAL A 6 -23.27 6.76 8.29
N MET A 7 -22.06 6.56 7.80
CA MET A 7 -21.10 5.61 8.37
C MET A 7 -19.72 6.25 8.49
N GLU A 8 -18.95 5.78 9.45
CA GLU A 8 -17.51 6.07 9.49
C GLU A 8 -16.78 5.27 8.39
N ALA A 9 -15.82 5.90 7.72
CA ALA A 9 -14.97 5.28 6.71
C ALA A 9 -13.97 4.31 7.36
N CYS A 10 -14.41 3.07 7.59
CA CYS A 10 -13.63 1.98 8.17
C CYS A 10 -13.37 0.83 7.16
N GLY A 11 -12.72 -0.26 7.61
CA GLY A 11 -12.32 -1.40 6.78
C GLY A 11 -13.44 -2.10 6.00
N GLY A 12 -14.71 -1.95 6.42
CA GLY A 12 -15.88 -2.48 5.71
C GLY A 12 -16.77 -1.43 5.05
N ALA A 13 -16.47 -0.15 5.21
CA ALA A 13 -17.40 0.94 4.86
C ALA A 13 -17.71 1.02 3.37
N ASN A 14 -16.75 0.73 2.49
CA ASN A 14 -16.99 0.78 1.04
C ASN A 14 -17.94 -0.33 0.56
N HIS A 15 -17.87 -1.52 1.18
CA HIS A 15 -18.81 -2.60 0.87
C HIS A 15 -20.25 -2.17 1.22
N TRP A 16 -20.45 -1.76 2.47
CA TRP A 16 -21.77 -1.32 2.95
C TRP A 16 -22.29 -0.08 2.22
N TYR A 17 -21.42 0.88 1.91
CA TYR A 17 -21.77 2.02 1.07
C TYR A 17 -22.38 1.58 -0.25
N ARG A 18 -21.74 0.65 -0.98
CA ARG A 18 -22.28 0.14 -2.26
C ARG A 18 -23.57 -0.64 -2.06
N THR A 19 -23.66 -1.46 -1.01
CA THR A 19 -24.86 -2.25 -0.68
C THR A 19 -26.07 -1.34 -0.44
N PHE A 20 -25.94 -0.31 0.41
CA PHE A 20 -27.03 0.60 0.71
C PHE A 20 -27.40 1.49 -0.49
N MET A 21 -26.41 1.99 -1.22
CA MET A 21 -26.66 2.74 -2.46
C MET A 21 -27.39 1.87 -3.49
N GLY A 22 -27.05 0.59 -3.63
CA GLY A 22 -27.75 -0.37 -4.49
C GLY A 22 -29.19 -0.66 -4.08
N MET A 23 -29.51 -0.52 -2.79
CA MET A 23 -30.88 -0.57 -2.27
C MET A 23 -31.66 0.74 -2.45
N GLY A 24 -31.06 1.76 -3.08
CA GLY A 24 -31.66 3.09 -3.24
C GLY A 24 -31.64 3.94 -1.97
N ILE A 25 -30.82 3.58 -0.98
CA ILE A 25 -30.68 4.33 0.27
C ILE A 25 -29.49 5.28 0.12
N SER A 26 -29.77 6.59 0.23
CA SER A 26 -28.71 7.61 0.25
C SER A 26 -27.71 7.27 1.35
N THR A 27 -26.43 7.13 1.00
CA THR A 27 -25.40 6.72 1.93
C THR A 27 -24.20 7.68 1.89
N GLN A 28 -23.69 8.05 3.04
CA GLN A 28 -22.57 8.98 3.18
C GLN A 28 -21.49 8.42 4.11
N LEU A 29 -20.22 8.65 3.78
CA LEU A 29 -19.08 8.23 4.61
C LEU A 29 -18.41 9.44 5.26
N ILE A 30 -18.02 9.32 6.53
CA ILE A 30 -17.28 10.35 7.27
C ILE A 30 -15.91 9.80 7.67
N SER A 31 -14.85 10.61 7.51
CA SER A 31 -13.51 10.24 7.99
C SER A 31 -13.49 10.06 9.52
N PRO A 32 -12.80 9.04 10.07
CA PRO A 32 -12.62 8.88 11.51
C PRO A 32 -12.15 10.14 12.23
N GLN A 33 -11.29 10.92 11.58
CA GLN A 33 -10.76 12.18 12.12
C GLN A 33 -11.84 13.24 12.33
N HIS A 34 -12.91 13.22 11.54
CA HIS A 34 -14.05 14.13 11.67
C HIS A 34 -15.10 13.61 12.65
N VAL A 35 -15.16 12.30 12.92
CA VAL A 35 -16.06 11.71 13.92
C VAL A 35 -15.50 11.87 15.34
N LYS A 36 -14.19 11.71 15.51
CA LYS A 36 -13.50 11.70 16.81
C LYS A 36 -13.87 12.87 17.74
N PRO A 37 -14.00 14.14 17.29
CA PRO A 37 -14.38 15.25 18.17
C PRO A 37 -15.78 15.13 18.80
N TYR A 38 -16.66 14.26 18.27
CA TYR A 38 -18.04 14.09 18.75
C TYR A 38 -18.21 12.89 19.69
N VAL A 39 -17.13 12.15 19.99
CA VAL A 39 -17.16 11.00 20.91
C VAL A 39 -17.08 11.53 22.34
N LYS A 40 -18.18 11.38 23.11
CA LYS A 40 -18.34 12.01 24.43
C LYS A 40 -17.85 11.17 25.63
N SER A 41 -17.74 9.86 25.47
CA SER A 41 -17.37 8.95 26.56
C SER A 41 -16.74 7.66 26.00
N ASN A 42 -16.54 6.65 26.87
CA ASN A 42 -15.94 5.37 26.49
C ASN A 42 -16.59 4.75 25.25
N LYS A 43 -15.76 4.08 24.46
CA LYS A 43 -16.18 3.49 23.19
C LYS A 43 -17.23 2.41 23.40
N ASN A 44 -18.38 2.56 22.75
CA ASN A 44 -19.39 1.53 22.54
C ASN A 44 -20.19 1.88 21.28
N ASP A 45 -20.93 0.90 20.74
CA ASP A 45 -21.64 1.05 19.46
C ASP A 45 -22.67 2.20 19.49
N ARG A 46 -23.32 2.43 20.63
CA ARG A 46 -24.29 3.52 20.81
C ARG A 46 -23.63 4.89 20.72
N ASN A 47 -22.51 5.07 21.40
CA ASN A 47 -21.75 6.32 21.43
C ASN A 47 -21.13 6.60 20.06
N ASP A 48 -20.63 5.57 19.37
CA ASP A 48 -20.07 5.69 18.03
C ASP A 48 -21.16 6.09 17.03
N ALA A 49 -22.34 5.45 17.06
CA ALA A 49 -23.48 5.82 16.22
C ALA A 49 -23.96 7.27 16.49
N GLN A 50 -24.03 7.67 17.76
CA GLN A 50 -24.39 9.05 18.13
C GLN A 50 -23.36 10.06 17.63
N ALA A 51 -22.06 9.76 17.76
CA ALA A 51 -20.99 10.64 17.28
C ALA A 51 -21.03 10.81 15.75
N ILE A 52 -21.29 9.73 15.01
CA ILE A 52 -21.44 9.77 13.55
C ILE A 52 -22.65 10.63 13.17
N ALA A 53 -23.80 10.44 13.82
CA ALA A 53 -25.01 11.23 13.55
C ALA A 53 -24.80 12.71 13.89
N GLU A 54 -24.15 13.02 15.00
CA GLU A 54 -23.84 14.38 15.40
C GLU A 54 -22.87 15.06 14.43
N ALA A 55 -21.82 14.34 14.01
CA ALA A 55 -20.89 14.79 12.98
C ALA A 55 -21.63 15.09 11.67
N ALA A 56 -22.48 14.16 11.20
CA ALA A 56 -23.22 14.29 9.94
C ALA A 56 -24.15 15.51 9.90
N SER A 57 -24.70 15.91 11.06
CA SER A 57 -25.62 17.05 11.18
C SER A 57 -24.98 18.42 10.96
N ARG A 58 -23.64 18.50 10.96
CA ARG A 58 -22.93 19.78 10.88
C ARG A 58 -22.93 20.28 9.43
N ALA A 59 -23.36 21.52 9.23
CA ALA A 59 -23.39 22.14 7.90
C ALA A 59 -22.00 22.18 7.23
N SER A 60 -20.93 22.25 8.01
CA SER A 60 -19.54 22.23 7.53
C SER A 60 -18.95 20.83 7.32
N MET A 61 -19.74 19.77 7.50
CA MET A 61 -19.24 18.39 7.44
C MET A 61 -18.76 18.03 6.03
N ARG A 62 -17.62 17.36 5.97
CA ARG A 62 -17.04 16.86 4.72
C ARG A 62 -17.13 15.34 4.69
N PHE A 63 -17.77 14.85 3.64
CA PHE A 63 -17.96 13.42 3.39
C PHE A 63 -16.86 12.86 2.49
N VAL A 64 -16.53 11.60 2.70
CA VAL A 64 -15.61 10.83 1.88
C VAL A 64 -16.42 10.15 0.79
N ARG A 65 -15.91 10.18 -0.45
CA ARG A 65 -16.52 9.43 -1.55
C ARG A 65 -16.30 7.93 -1.34
N GLY A 66 -17.39 7.16 -1.37
CA GLY A 66 -17.31 5.70 -1.40
C GLY A 66 -16.69 5.22 -2.72
N LYS A 67 -15.86 4.18 -2.64
CA LYS A 67 -15.16 3.62 -3.80
C LYS A 67 -16.01 2.58 -4.52
N THR A 68 -15.92 2.56 -5.85
CA THR A 68 -16.36 1.40 -6.64
C THR A 68 -15.47 0.19 -6.36
N VAL A 69 -15.85 -0.99 -6.86
CA VAL A 69 -15.03 -2.20 -6.71
C VAL A 69 -13.70 -2.02 -7.44
N GLU A 70 -13.75 -1.52 -8.67
CA GLU A 70 -12.60 -1.29 -9.53
C GLU A 70 -11.63 -0.28 -8.89
N GLN A 71 -12.15 0.79 -8.29
CA GLN A 71 -11.34 1.76 -7.53
C GLN A 71 -10.69 1.14 -6.28
N GLN A 72 -11.37 0.18 -5.66
CA GLN A 72 -10.85 -0.56 -4.51
C GLN A 72 -9.75 -1.55 -4.94
N ASP A 73 -9.89 -2.16 -6.11
CA ASP A 73 -8.89 -3.07 -6.70
C ASP A 73 -7.61 -2.32 -7.07
N VAL A 74 -7.73 -1.19 -7.77
CA VAL A 74 -6.56 -0.31 -8.08
C VAL A 74 -5.86 0.15 -6.80
N GLN A 75 -6.63 0.51 -5.76
CA GLN A 75 -6.03 0.85 -4.46
C GLN A 75 -5.28 -0.34 -3.83
N ALA A 76 -5.76 -1.57 -4.01
CA ALA A 76 -5.08 -2.76 -3.52
C ALA A 76 -3.76 -2.98 -4.28
N LEU A 77 -3.75 -2.86 -5.60
CA LEU A 77 -2.53 -2.97 -6.43
C LEU A 77 -1.45 -2.01 -5.96
N LEU A 78 -1.78 -0.71 -5.80
CA LEU A 78 -0.85 0.30 -5.32
C LEU A 78 -0.26 -0.05 -3.94
N LYS A 79 -1.10 -0.53 -3.02
CA LYS A 79 -0.67 -0.93 -1.67
C LYS A 79 0.25 -2.15 -1.69
N ILE A 80 -0.06 -3.14 -2.50
CA ILE A 80 0.77 -4.36 -2.61
C ILE A 80 2.11 -4.03 -3.25
N ARG A 81 2.13 -3.21 -4.31
CA ARG A 81 3.37 -2.73 -4.95
C ARG A 81 4.24 -1.95 -3.97
N ASP A 82 3.68 -1.01 -3.21
CA ASP A 82 4.42 -0.27 -2.17
C ASP A 82 5.00 -1.20 -1.08
N ARG A 83 4.21 -2.17 -0.62
CA ARG A 83 4.66 -3.18 0.34
C ARG A 83 5.84 -3.99 -0.21
N LEU A 84 5.77 -4.42 -1.47
CA LEU A 84 6.84 -5.19 -2.10
C LEU A 84 8.12 -4.36 -2.26
N VAL A 85 8.02 -3.10 -2.66
CA VAL A 85 9.17 -2.18 -2.78
C VAL A 85 9.87 -1.97 -1.43
N LYS A 86 9.09 -1.79 -0.35
CA LYS A 86 9.62 -1.71 1.01
C LYS A 86 10.29 -3.03 1.42
N SER A 87 9.64 -4.16 1.16
CA SER A 87 10.19 -5.49 1.46
C SER A 87 11.48 -5.78 0.70
N ARG A 88 11.56 -5.42 -0.59
CA ARG A 88 12.79 -5.51 -1.41
C ARG A 88 13.94 -4.72 -0.78
N THR A 89 13.66 -3.48 -0.37
CA THR A 89 14.67 -2.61 0.25
C THR A 89 15.15 -3.18 1.58
N ALA A 90 14.24 -3.71 2.41
CA ALA A 90 14.59 -4.38 3.65
C ALA A 90 15.49 -5.60 3.40
N LEU A 91 15.14 -6.44 2.42
CA LEU A 91 15.90 -7.64 2.07
C LEU A 91 17.32 -7.31 1.55
N ILE A 92 17.45 -6.27 0.72
CA ILE A 92 18.76 -5.75 0.29
C ILE A 92 19.61 -5.34 1.50
N ASN A 93 19.01 -4.64 2.47
CA ASN A 93 19.73 -4.19 3.66
C ASN A 93 20.10 -5.35 4.59
N GLU A 94 19.25 -6.37 4.69
CA GLU A 94 19.54 -7.61 5.42
C GLU A 94 20.74 -8.34 4.81
N ILE A 95 20.76 -8.52 3.48
CA ILE A 95 21.88 -9.14 2.77
C ILE A 95 23.17 -8.35 2.99
N ARG A 96 23.12 -7.01 2.91
CA ARG A 96 24.28 -6.16 3.22
C ARG A 96 24.78 -6.34 4.66
N GLY A 97 23.87 -6.41 5.63
CA GLY A 97 24.23 -6.63 7.03
C GLY A 97 24.93 -7.98 7.23
N LEU A 98 24.40 -9.05 6.63
CA LEU A 98 25.02 -10.37 6.67
C LEU A 98 26.42 -10.38 6.05
N LEU A 99 26.62 -9.70 4.93
CA LEU A 99 27.93 -9.58 4.29
C LEU A 99 28.91 -8.77 5.13
N GLN A 100 28.43 -7.74 5.83
CA GLN A 100 29.26 -6.90 6.70
C GLN A 100 29.85 -7.68 7.89
N GLU A 101 29.13 -8.67 8.43
CA GLU A 101 29.66 -9.59 9.46
C GLU A 101 30.84 -10.43 8.96
N TYR A 102 30.97 -10.61 7.63
CA TYR A 102 32.11 -11.26 6.97
C TYR A 102 33.18 -10.25 6.51
N GLY A 103 33.07 -8.97 6.92
CA GLY A 103 33.98 -7.90 6.51
C GLY A 103 33.78 -7.42 5.06
N LEU A 104 32.69 -7.83 4.40
CA LEU A 104 32.40 -7.47 3.01
C LEU A 104 31.47 -6.27 2.98
N THR A 105 31.96 -5.17 2.43
CA THR A 105 31.17 -3.94 2.28
C THR A 105 30.76 -3.76 0.82
N MET A 106 29.48 -3.46 0.62
CA MET A 106 28.90 -3.21 -0.71
C MET A 106 28.61 -1.73 -0.91
N ALA A 107 28.65 -1.26 -2.15
CA ALA A 107 28.27 0.12 -2.44
C ALA A 107 26.77 0.38 -2.19
N ARG A 108 26.45 1.64 -1.87
CA ARG A 108 25.06 2.08 -1.70
C ARG A 108 24.31 2.08 -3.04
N GLY A 109 23.02 1.78 -2.97
CA GLY A 109 22.11 1.78 -4.12
C GLY A 109 21.76 0.38 -4.62
N ALA A 110 20.53 0.22 -5.13
CA ALA A 110 20.03 -1.08 -5.59
C ALA A 110 20.81 -1.58 -6.81
N LYS A 111 21.10 -0.71 -7.80
CA LYS A 111 21.84 -1.08 -9.01
C LYS A 111 23.19 -1.75 -8.69
N ARG A 112 24.00 -1.11 -7.85
CA ARG A 112 25.30 -1.65 -7.41
C ARG A 112 25.16 -2.98 -6.70
N PHE A 113 24.12 -3.14 -5.90
CA PHE A 113 23.85 -4.38 -5.21
C PHE A 113 23.65 -5.56 -6.17
N TYR A 114 22.85 -5.39 -7.22
CA TYR A 114 22.64 -6.44 -8.24
C TYR A 114 23.90 -6.72 -9.08
N GLU A 115 24.77 -5.72 -9.27
CA GLU A 115 26.06 -5.90 -9.94
C GLU A 115 27.07 -6.68 -9.07
N GLU A 116 27.14 -6.36 -7.78
CA GLU A 116 28.19 -6.86 -6.87
C GLU A 116 27.86 -8.23 -6.24
N LEU A 117 26.60 -8.47 -5.83
CA LEU A 117 26.25 -9.68 -5.08
C LEU A 117 26.56 -10.97 -5.86
N PRO A 118 26.22 -11.11 -7.16
CA PRO A 118 26.57 -12.32 -7.92
C PRO A 118 28.08 -12.57 -8.00
N LEU A 119 28.87 -11.50 -8.10
CA LEU A 119 30.34 -11.59 -8.13
C LEU A 119 30.89 -12.08 -6.78
N ILE A 120 30.33 -11.60 -5.67
CA ILE A 120 30.69 -12.06 -4.32
C ILE A 120 30.35 -13.54 -4.14
N LEU A 121 29.16 -13.97 -4.59
CA LEU A 121 28.71 -15.36 -4.45
C LEU A 121 29.51 -16.34 -5.31
N ALA A 122 29.95 -15.90 -6.50
CA ALA A 122 30.77 -16.70 -7.42
C ALA A 122 32.25 -16.76 -7.02
N SER A 123 32.71 -15.87 -6.13
CA SER A 123 34.12 -15.82 -5.74
C SER A 123 34.45 -16.88 -4.68
N GLU A 124 35.54 -17.61 -4.92
CA GLU A 124 36.16 -18.50 -3.92
C GLU A 124 37.19 -17.79 -3.05
N ALA A 125 37.62 -16.58 -3.44
CA ALA A 125 38.53 -15.75 -2.65
C ALA A 125 37.83 -15.09 -1.46
N VAL A 126 36.50 -15.06 -1.47
CA VAL A 126 35.68 -14.48 -0.42
C VAL A 126 35.46 -15.57 0.64
N GLY A 127 35.88 -15.31 1.89
CA GLY A 127 35.81 -16.24 3.03
C GLY A 127 34.40 -16.61 3.51
N LEU A 128 33.40 -16.61 2.64
CA LEU A 128 32.05 -17.05 2.93
C LEU A 128 32.01 -18.58 3.05
N THR A 129 31.43 -19.06 4.15
CA THR A 129 31.18 -20.49 4.31
C THR A 129 30.14 -21.00 3.29
N PRO A 130 30.15 -22.29 2.91
CA PRO A 130 29.12 -22.86 2.04
C PRO A 130 27.70 -22.66 2.57
N ARG A 131 27.53 -22.65 3.90
CA ARG A 131 26.25 -22.37 4.54
C ARG A 131 25.78 -20.94 4.25
N MET A 132 26.66 -19.96 4.40
CA MET A 132 26.32 -18.56 4.14
C MET A 132 26.07 -18.31 2.65
N LYS A 133 26.88 -18.88 1.75
CA LYS A 133 26.62 -18.83 0.30
C LYS A 133 25.21 -19.33 -0.04
N ARG A 134 24.74 -20.42 0.59
CA ARG A 134 23.35 -20.91 0.39
C ARG A 134 22.29 -19.93 0.90
N VAL A 135 22.46 -19.39 2.11
CA VAL A 135 21.52 -18.41 2.68
C VAL A 135 21.39 -17.19 1.77
N LEU A 136 22.52 -16.62 1.36
CA LEU A 136 22.55 -15.44 0.49
C LEU A 136 21.94 -15.74 -0.89
N ASN A 137 22.16 -16.93 -1.46
CA ASN A 137 21.50 -17.35 -2.69
C ASN A 137 19.97 -17.44 -2.53
N CYS A 138 19.48 -18.01 -1.43
CA CYS A 138 18.04 -18.07 -1.16
C CYS A 138 17.43 -16.66 -1.08
N LEU A 139 18.05 -15.75 -0.32
CA LEU A 139 17.60 -14.36 -0.20
C LEU A 139 17.68 -13.64 -1.55
N TYR A 140 18.69 -13.92 -2.37
CA TYR A 140 18.81 -13.34 -3.71
C TYR A 140 17.69 -13.82 -4.65
N THR A 141 17.37 -15.10 -4.65
CA THR A 141 16.20 -15.62 -5.39
C THR A 141 14.91 -14.97 -4.91
N GLU A 142 14.74 -14.82 -3.59
CA GLU A 142 13.58 -14.16 -2.99
C GLU A 142 13.47 -12.68 -3.42
N LEU A 143 14.61 -12.03 -3.64
CA LEU A 143 14.70 -10.66 -4.13
C LEU A 143 14.26 -10.56 -5.59
N LEU A 144 14.76 -11.45 -6.44
CA LEU A 144 14.42 -11.48 -7.86
C LEU A 144 12.92 -11.73 -8.09
N ASN A 145 12.33 -12.68 -7.34
CA ASN A 145 10.89 -12.95 -7.40
C ASN A 145 10.06 -11.72 -6.99
N ARG A 146 10.56 -10.89 -6.07
CA ARG A 146 9.90 -9.63 -5.72
C ARG A 146 10.02 -8.59 -6.81
N ASP A 147 11.16 -8.48 -7.48
CA ASP A 147 11.32 -7.55 -8.58
C ASP A 147 10.41 -7.89 -9.76
N GLU A 148 10.28 -9.18 -10.09
CA GLU A 148 9.32 -9.66 -11.08
C GLU A 148 7.90 -9.26 -10.70
N ALA A 149 7.45 -9.59 -9.48
CA ALA A 149 6.11 -9.21 -9.02
C ALA A 149 5.89 -7.69 -9.00
N ILE A 150 6.91 -6.89 -8.63
CA ILE A 150 6.83 -5.42 -8.71
C ILE A 150 6.64 -4.97 -10.16
N GLY A 151 7.37 -5.58 -11.09
CA GLY A 151 7.23 -5.34 -12.53
C GLY A 151 5.81 -5.61 -13.01
N ASP A 152 5.25 -6.77 -12.66
CA ASP A 152 3.88 -7.15 -13.05
C ASP A 152 2.84 -6.12 -12.57
N TYR A 153 2.92 -5.71 -11.29
CA TYR A 153 2.03 -4.68 -10.75
C TYR A 153 2.25 -3.32 -11.40
N GLU A 154 3.49 -2.96 -11.75
CA GLU A 154 3.77 -1.71 -12.45
C GLU A 154 3.19 -1.71 -13.87
N GLU A 155 3.22 -2.83 -14.58
CA GLU A 155 2.60 -2.96 -15.90
C GLU A 155 1.08 -2.84 -15.83
N GLU A 156 0.45 -3.50 -14.86
CA GLU A 156 -0.99 -3.40 -14.63
C GLU A 156 -1.40 -1.96 -14.28
N LEU A 157 -0.67 -1.30 -13.36
CA LEU A 157 -0.92 0.09 -12.98
C LEU A 157 -0.74 1.06 -14.16
N LYS A 158 0.27 0.86 -15.01
CA LYS A 158 0.43 1.64 -16.25
C LYS A 158 -0.76 1.46 -17.19
N ALA A 159 -1.26 0.23 -17.34
CA ALA A 159 -2.42 -0.05 -18.18
C ALA A 159 -3.68 0.66 -17.65
N VAL A 160 -3.93 0.57 -16.34
CA VAL A 160 -5.02 1.30 -15.66
C VAL A 160 -4.91 2.80 -15.86
N ALA A 161 -3.72 3.36 -15.64
CA ALA A 161 -3.49 4.79 -15.75
C ALA A 161 -3.63 5.30 -17.19
N LYS A 162 -3.20 4.50 -18.17
CA LYS A 162 -3.39 4.79 -19.60
C LYS A 162 -4.86 4.73 -20.02
N ALA A 163 -5.67 3.89 -19.40
CA ALA A 163 -7.11 3.78 -19.69
C ALA A 163 -7.96 4.87 -19.02
N ASN A 164 -7.40 5.65 -18.09
CA ASN A 164 -8.15 6.60 -17.27
C ASN A 164 -7.75 8.05 -17.61
N GLU A 165 -8.70 8.83 -18.13
CA GLU A 165 -8.49 10.24 -18.49
C GLU A 165 -8.03 11.11 -17.31
N ASP A 166 -8.57 10.88 -16.10
CA ASP A 166 -8.19 11.65 -14.92
C ASP A 166 -6.73 11.35 -14.55
N CYS A 167 -6.28 10.10 -14.68
CA CYS A 167 -4.87 9.72 -14.49
C CYS A 167 -3.97 10.42 -15.52
N GLN A 168 -4.36 10.42 -16.80
CA GLN A 168 -3.59 11.09 -17.86
C GLN A 168 -3.47 12.61 -17.61
N ARG A 169 -4.57 13.26 -17.21
CA ARG A 169 -4.57 14.70 -16.87
C ARG A 169 -3.63 14.98 -15.71
N VAL A 170 -3.66 14.16 -14.66
CA VAL A 170 -2.79 14.33 -13.49
C VAL A 170 -1.32 14.09 -13.83
N GLN A 171 -1.01 13.12 -14.70
CA GLN A 171 0.36 12.84 -15.17
C GLN A 171 0.95 13.94 -16.08
N SER A 172 0.13 14.83 -16.64
CA SER A 172 0.65 16.00 -17.37
C SER A 172 1.40 16.98 -16.47
N ILE A 173 1.23 16.88 -15.15
CA ILE A 173 1.90 17.72 -14.16
C ILE A 173 3.34 17.23 -13.97
N PRO A 174 4.35 18.10 -14.12
CA PRO A 174 5.74 17.72 -13.90
C PRO A 174 5.98 17.10 -12.52
N GLY A 175 6.61 15.92 -12.50
CA GLY A 175 6.93 15.19 -11.27
C GLY A 175 5.84 14.23 -10.79
N VAL A 176 4.70 14.14 -11.48
CA VAL A 176 3.64 13.18 -11.15
C VAL A 176 3.73 11.95 -12.06
N GLY A 177 3.95 10.80 -11.43
CA GLY A 177 3.92 9.48 -12.09
C GLY A 177 2.51 8.89 -12.19
N TYR A 178 2.45 7.64 -12.66
CA TYR A 178 1.25 6.82 -12.60
C TYR A 178 1.05 6.18 -11.22
#